data_AF-A0A2R7K7V7-F1
#
_entry.id   AF-A0A2R7K7V7-F1
#
_cell.length_a   1.000
_cell.length_b   1.000
_cell.length_c   1.000
_cell.angle_alpha   90.00
_cell.angle_beta   90.00
_cell.angle_gamma   90.00
#
_symmetry.space_group_name_H-M   'P 1'
#
loop_
_entity.id
_entity.type
_entity.pdbx_description
1 polymer ?
#
loop_
_entity_poly.entity_id
_entity_poly.type
_entity_poly.pdbx_seq_one_letter_code
_entity_poly.pdbx_strand_id
1 'polypeptide(L)' 'MALGRPGFNRGPRPPFKKKEAEHNINQFIKAQEVRLAGDNVEPGIYPLAKALALADELELDLVE' A
#
# COMPACT_ATOMS: atom_id res chain seq x y z
N MET A 1 57.02 -4.93 -8.59
CA MET A 1 55.75 -4.52 -9.22
C MET A 1 54.62 -4.91 -8.27
N ALA A 2 54.11 -3.95 -7.48
CA ALA A 2 53.11 -4.22 -6.45
C ALA A 2 51.70 -4.16 -7.08
N LEU A 3 50.97 -5.27 -7.04
CA LEU A 3 49.57 -5.33 -7.43
C LEU A 3 48.74 -4.61 -6.36
N GLY A 4 48.35 -3.36 -6.65
CA GLY A 4 47.41 -2.62 -5.82
C GLY A 4 46.10 -3.38 -5.71
N ARG A 5 45.77 -3.87 -4.52
CA ARG A 5 44.46 -4.48 -4.24
C ARG A 5 43.42 -3.37 -4.35
N PRO A 6 42.45 -3.42 -5.28
CA PRO A 6 41.42 -2.40 -5.35
C PRO A 6 40.62 -2.48 -4.05
N GLY A 7 40.70 -1.40 -3.29
CA GLY A 7 40.14 -1.29 -1.96
C GLY A 7 38.66 -1.62 -1.95
N PHE A 8 38.28 -2.50 -1.03
CA PHE A 8 36.90 -2.70 -0.59
C PHE A 8 36.38 -1.46 0.16
N ASN A 9 36.47 -0.26 -0.43
CA ASN A 9 35.89 0.96 0.10
C ASN A 9 34.46 1.13 -0.43
N ARG A 10 33.61 0.11 -0.23
CA ARG A 10 32.17 0.33 -0.30
C ARG A 10 31.79 0.98 1.02
N GLY A 11 31.64 2.31 1.01
CA GLY A 11 31.14 3.08 2.15
C GLY A 11 29.85 2.47 2.73
N PRO A 12 29.42 2.91 3.94
CA PRO A 12 28.28 2.31 4.62
C PRO A 12 27.08 2.24 3.69
N ARG A 13 26.62 1.01 3.42
CA ARG A 13 25.42 0.79 2.61
C ARG A 13 24.28 1.58 3.25
N PRO A 14 23.60 2.49 2.53
CA PRO A 14 22.49 3.22 3.10
C PRO A 14 21.47 2.21 3.63
N PRO A 15 20.84 2.49 4.78
CA PRO A 15 19.87 1.57 5.36
C PRO A 15 18.79 1.30 4.32
N PHE A 16 18.49 0.02 4.12
CA PHE A 16 17.42 -0.40 3.23
C PHE A 16 16.10 0.21 3.73
N LYS A 17 15.67 1.31 3.12
CA LYS A 17 14.34 1.89 3.37
C LYS A 17 13.34 0.87 2.86
N LYS A 18 12.68 0.17 3.79
CA LYS A 18 11.50 -0.62 3.47
C LYS A 18 10.50 0.35 2.86
N LYS A 19 10.12 0.13 1.59
CA LYS A 19 8.96 0.81 1.02
C LYS A 19 7.76 0.31 1.82
N GLU A 20 7.21 1.17 2.66
CA GLU A 20 5.91 0.92 3.27
C GLU A 20 4.86 0.86 2.15
N ALA A 21 3.80 0.08 2.36
CA ALA A 21 2.70 0.04 1.41
C ALA A 21 2.09 1.46 1.32
N GLU A 22 1.91 1.94 0.09
CA GLU A 22 1.50 3.33 -0.16
C GLU A 22 0.02 3.57 0.16
N HIS A 23 -0.78 2.50 0.23
CA HIS A 23 -2.22 2.54 0.45
C HIS A 23 -2.65 1.71 1.65
N ASN A 24 -3.62 2.24 2.40
CA ASN A 24 -4.33 1.48 3.42
C ASN A 24 -5.37 0.58 2.76
N ILE A 25 -5.53 -0.64 3.28
CA ILE A 25 -6.50 -1.62 2.77
C ILE A 25 -7.49 -2.03 3.86
N ASN A 26 -8.74 -2.29 3.49
CA ASN A 26 -9.78 -2.81 4.38
C ASN A 26 -9.84 -2.07 5.74
N GLN A 27 -9.59 -2.78 6.83
CA GLN A 27 -9.61 -2.27 8.21
C GLN A 27 -8.52 -1.23 8.51
N PHE A 28 -7.50 -1.12 7.65
CA PHE A 28 -6.44 -0.12 7.80
C PHE A 28 -6.88 1.26 7.29
N ILE A 29 -7.98 1.36 6.54
CA ILE A 29 -8.52 2.62 6.05
C ILE A 29 -9.14 3.38 7.24
N LYS A 30 -8.69 4.61 7.47
CA LYS A 30 -9.09 5.44 8.63
C LYS A 30 -10.18 6.46 8.31
N ALA A 31 -10.53 6.63 7.03
CA ALA A 31 -11.57 7.57 6.61
C ALA A 31 -12.96 7.10 7.08
N GLN A 32 -13.82 8.03 7.50
CA GLN A 32 -15.19 7.67 7.90
C GLN A 32 -16.10 7.44 6.69
N GLU A 33 -15.87 8.19 5.62
CA GLU A 33 -16.62 8.12 4.36
C GLU A 33 -15.63 7.94 3.22
N VAL A 34 -15.98 7.06 2.27
CA VAL A 34 -15.17 6.72 1.11
C VAL A 34 -16.01 6.85 -0.15
N ARG A 35 -15.39 7.34 -1.23
CA ARG A 35 -16.01 7.31 -2.55
C ARG A 35 -15.66 5.98 -3.21
N LEU A 36 -16.67 5.15 -3.43
CA LEU A 36 -16.49 3.88 -4.13
C LEU A 36 -16.47 4.12 -5.64
N ALA A 37 -15.48 3.51 -6.29
CA ALA A 37 -15.38 3.43 -7.74
C ALA A 37 -15.16 1.96 -8.11
N GLY A 38 -16.07 1.38 -8.88
CA GLY A 38 -15.96 0.00 -9.36
C GLY A 38 -17.11 -0.34 -10.31
N ASP A 39 -16.87 -1.27 -11.23
CA ASP A 39 -17.88 -1.67 -12.23
C ASP A 39 -19.02 -2.50 -11.61
N ASN A 40 -18.79 -3.08 -10.43
CA ASN A 40 -19.73 -3.94 -9.69
C ASN A 40 -20.56 -3.19 -8.63
N VAL A 41 -20.34 -1.89 -8.44
CA VAL A 41 -21.02 -1.06 -7.42
C VAL A 41 -21.44 0.29 -8.01
N GLU A 42 -22.53 0.86 -7.50
CA GLU A 42 -22.91 2.21 -7.91
C GLU A 42 -21.87 3.24 -7.44
N PRO A 43 -21.33 4.10 -8.32
CA PRO A 43 -20.35 5.09 -7.92
C PRO A 43 -21.00 6.15 -7.03
N GLY A 44 -20.46 6.33 -5.82
CA GLY A 44 -21.06 7.19 -4.80
C GLY A 44 -20.20 7.32 -3.55
N ILE A 45 -20.65 8.15 -2.61
CA ILE A 45 -20.04 8.29 -1.29
C ILE A 45 -20.78 7.35 -0.34
N TYR A 46 -20.03 6.47 0.32
CA TYR A 46 -20.55 5.50 1.27
C TYR A 46 -19.77 5.56 2.58
N PRO A 47 -20.42 5.24 3.71
CA PRO A 47 -19.70 5.04 4.96
C PRO A 47 -18.76 3.83 4.82
N LEU A 48 -17.58 3.91 5.44
CA LEU A 48 -16.55 2.86 5.35
C LEU A 48 -17.09 1.48 5.73
N ALA A 49 -17.95 1.40 6.75
CA ALA A 49 -18.57 0.13 7.17
C ALA A 49 -19.38 -0.54 6.04
N LYS A 50 -20.10 0.26 5.23
CA LYS A 50 -20.86 -0.26 4.09
C LYS A 50 -19.94 -0.66 2.94
N ALA A 51 -18.87 0.09 2.71
CA ALA A 51 -17.88 -0.26 1.70
C ALA A 51 -17.14 -1.57 2.03
N LEU A 52 -16.82 -1.81 3.30
CA LEU A 52 -16.24 -3.08 3.76
C LEU A 52 -17.20 -4.25 3.59
N ALA A 53 -18.49 -4.06 3.88
CA ALA A 53 -19.49 -5.12 3.68
C ALA A 53 -19.64 -5.49 2.20
N LEU A 54 -19.66 -4.49 1.30
CA LEU A 54 -19.69 -4.73 -0.15
C LEU A 54 -18.42 -5.43 -0.65
N ALA A 55 -17.26 -5.03 -0.13
CA ALA A 55 -16.00 -5.70 -0.42
C ALA A 55 -16.03 -7.18 0.02
N ASP A 56 -16.55 -7.48 1.21
CA ASP A 56 -16.70 -8.85 1.72
C ASP A 56 -17.68 -9.69 0.88
N GLU A 57 -18.84 -9.13 0.52
CA GLU A 57 -19.85 -9.78 -0.32
C GLU A 57 -19.34 -10.11 -1.73
N LEU A 58 -18.47 -9.26 -2.27
CA LEU A 58 -17.87 -9.44 -3.60
C LEU A 58 -16.54 -10.21 -3.55
N GLU A 59 -16.08 -10.59 -2.35
CA GLU A 59 -14.75 -11.19 -2.12
C GLU A 59 -13.60 -10.34 -2.71
N LEU A 60 -13.70 -9.01 -2.56
CA LEU A 60 -12.73 -8.02 -3.02
C LEU A 60 -12.08 -7.29 -1.84
N ASP A 61 -10.89 -6.73 -2.07
CA ASP A 61 -10.23 -5.84 -1.11
C ASP A 61 -10.58 -4.36 -1.37
N LEU A 62 -10.91 -3.62 -0.32
CA LEU A 62 -11.09 -2.18 -0.37
C LEU A 62 -9.72 -1.49 -0.22
N VAL A 63 -9.38 -0.57 -1.12
CA VAL A 63 -8.12 0.19 -1.11
C VAL A 63 -8.42 1.69 -1.11
N GLU A 64 -7.62 2.46 -0.36
CA GLU A 64 -7.61 3.94 -0.33
C GLU A 64 -7.20 4.59 -1.66
#